data_AF-A0A8S2XTZ0-F1
#
_entry.id   AF-A0A8S2XTZ0-F1
#
_cell.length_a   1.000
_cell.length_b   1.000
_cell.length_c   1.000
_cell.angle_alpha   90.00
_cell.angle_beta   90.00
_cell.angle_gamma   90.00
#
_symmetry.space_group_name_H-M   'P 1'
#
loop_
_entity.id
_entity.type
_entity.pdbx_description
1 polymer ?
#
loop_
_entity_poly.entity_id
_entity_poly.type
_entity_poly.pdbx_seq_one_letter_code
_entity_poly.pdbx_strand_id
1 'polypeptide(L)'
;MEIQNYLFENQNKRTEGLQPIITMLQAHLRSWIQNRKFRRENSAIKIQNYYRKYRIRSYINQINELFNKHLGKNIIWPKPSSRSLKTIHNLLKQIYQRWRIYKIQQQLPIEQRATFELKLQTGKYLQQRSSFFDNNIYQEWKGDYLSLLEENPRLNEYKKSINELRTKDKFDKIIFSTYSIKLNSHIKMDDRVIVLTDKCIYKLDQKKHFHVKNAPIPVDEIIGLSVTSGKEQLIVIHLMSKHDLVFYMLTKMDRVGEFVGYMTKIKENSTNFSVDVQRYVSANISKHQYVINIIWDHVSKVEFRKGSNNNISLVLPDER
;
A
#
# COMPACT_ATOMS: atom_id res chain seq x y z
N MET A 1 -47.37 -89.94 25.23
CA MET A 1 -46.41 -88.88 25.60
C MET A 1 -45.19 -88.86 24.68
N GLU A 2 -44.60 -90.01 24.31
CA GLU A 2 -43.36 -90.06 23.48
C GLU A 2 -43.50 -89.49 22.06
N ILE A 3 -44.60 -89.74 21.36
CA ILE A 3 -44.82 -89.24 19.99
C ILE A 3 -44.96 -87.70 19.97
N GLN A 4 -45.58 -87.11 20.99
CA GLN A 4 -45.70 -85.66 21.11
C GLN A 4 -44.35 -85.01 21.42
N ASN A 5 -43.51 -85.64 22.26
CA ASN A 5 -42.15 -85.17 22.53
C ASN A 5 -41.25 -85.25 21.29
N TYR A 6 -41.34 -86.33 20.50
CA TYR A 6 -40.57 -86.48 19.26
C TYR A 6 -40.99 -85.47 18.18
N LEU A 7 -42.28 -85.18 18.05
CA LEU A 7 -42.78 -84.12 17.17
C LEU A 7 -42.28 -82.74 17.60
N PHE A 8 -42.29 -82.46 18.90
CA PHE A 8 -41.80 -81.20 19.46
C PHE A 8 -40.28 -81.04 19.28
N GLU A 9 -39.50 -82.09 19.51
CA GLU A 9 -38.04 -82.08 19.25
C GLU A 9 -37.71 -81.86 17.77
N ASN A 10 -38.45 -82.47 16.85
CA ASN A 10 -38.25 -82.25 15.42
C ASN A 10 -38.68 -80.85 14.98
N GLN A 11 -39.69 -80.26 15.62
CA GLN A 11 -40.05 -78.87 15.42
C GLN A 11 -38.96 -77.93 15.95
N ASN A 12 -38.40 -78.22 17.13
CA ASN A 12 -37.29 -77.45 17.72
C ASN A 12 -36.01 -77.52 16.88
N LYS A 13 -35.63 -78.70 16.38
CA LYS A 13 -34.49 -78.85 15.47
C LYS A 13 -34.69 -78.09 14.15
N ARG A 14 -35.94 -78.02 13.65
CA ARG A 14 -36.27 -77.19 12.47
C ARG A 14 -36.19 -75.70 12.78
N THR A 15 -36.71 -75.22 13.90
CA THR A 15 -36.61 -73.81 14.30
C THR A 15 -35.17 -73.40 14.60
N GLU A 16 -34.37 -74.27 15.22
CA GLU A 16 -32.93 -74.07 15.45
C GLU A 16 -32.15 -73.92 14.15
N GLY A 17 -32.46 -74.75 13.13
CA GLY A 17 -31.86 -74.63 11.79
C GLY A 17 -32.34 -73.41 10.98
N LEU A 18 -33.57 -72.95 11.22
CA LEU A 18 -34.14 -71.76 10.55
C LEU A 18 -33.64 -70.45 11.16
N GLN A 19 -33.34 -70.41 12.45
CA GLN A 19 -32.87 -69.22 13.15
C GLN A 19 -31.63 -68.55 12.51
N PRO A 20 -30.54 -69.25 12.16
CA PRO A 20 -29.38 -68.64 11.49
C PRO A 20 -29.71 -68.12 10.08
N ILE A 21 -30.64 -68.76 9.37
CA ILE A 21 -31.09 -68.30 8.05
C ILE A 21 -31.87 -66.98 8.19
N ILE A 22 -32.76 -66.91 9.18
CA ILE A 22 -33.55 -65.70 9.47
C ILE A 22 -32.63 -64.55 9.88
N THR A 23 -31.63 -64.79 10.74
CA THR A 23 -30.69 -63.73 11.14
C THR A 23 -29.82 -63.27 9.98
N MET A 24 -29.38 -64.16 9.09
CA MET A 24 -28.67 -63.82 7.86
C MET A 24 -29.52 -62.92 6.95
N LEU A 25 -30.78 -63.29 6.70
CA LEU A 25 -31.70 -62.51 5.88
C LEU A 25 -32.00 -61.13 6.50
N GLN A 26 -32.23 -61.08 7.81
CA GLN A 26 -32.42 -59.82 8.53
C GLN A 26 -31.17 -58.92 8.47
N ALA A 27 -29.97 -59.50 8.59
CA ALA A 27 -28.72 -58.77 8.46
C ALA A 27 -28.54 -58.19 7.05
N HIS A 28 -28.82 -58.99 6.02
CA HIS A 28 -28.73 -58.55 4.62
C HIS A 28 -29.75 -57.45 4.31
N LEU A 29 -30.99 -57.58 4.80
CA LEU A 29 -32.03 -56.56 4.67
C LEU A 29 -31.63 -55.24 5.36
N ARG A 30 -31.13 -55.30 6.61
CA ARG A 30 -30.66 -54.11 7.33
C ARG A 30 -29.50 -53.43 6.58
N SER A 31 -28.54 -54.21 6.09
CA SER A 31 -27.43 -53.71 5.27
C SER A 31 -27.93 -53.05 3.98
N TRP A 32 -28.87 -53.66 3.27
CA TRP A 32 -29.47 -53.09 2.07
C TRP A 32 -30.18 -51.75 2.34
N ILE A 33 -30.98 -51.66 3.42
CA ILE A 33 -31.64 -50.41 3.85
C ILE A 33 -30.59 -49.32 4.12
N GLN A 34 -29.53 -49.64 4.88
CA GLN A 34 -28.47 -48.69 5.19
C GLN A 34 -27.68 -48.26 3.95
N ASN A 35 -27.31 -49.20 3.08
CA ASN A 35 -26.63 -48.89 1.82
C ASN A 35 -27.51 -48.03 0.89
N ARG A 36 -28.82 -48.21 0.89
CA ARG A 36 -29.75 -47.35 0.15
C ARG A 36 -29.79 -45.93 0.73
N LYS A 37 -29.83 -45.79 2.06
CA LYS A 37 -29.76 -44.49 2.75
C LYS A 37 -28.43 -43.78 2.47
N PHE A 38 -27.31 -44.47 2.62
CA PHE A 38 -25.97 -43.96 2.33
C PHE A 38 -25.82 -43.48 0.88
N ARG A 39 -26.31 -44.26 -0.10
CA ARG A 39 -26.32 -43.84 -1.52
C ARG A 39 -27.14 -42.58 -1.76
N ARG A 40 -28.28 -42.43 -1.06
CA ARG A 40 -29.12 -41.22 -1.14
C ARG A 40 -28.41 -40.00 -0.55
N GLU A 41 -27.78 -40.14 0.61
CA GLU A 41 -27.01 -39.06 1.24
C GLU A 41 -25.81 -38.63 0.38
N ASN A 42 -25.06 -39.59 -0.17
CA ASN A 42 -23.97 -39.30 -1.11
C ASN A 42 -24.45 -38.58 -2.38
N SER A 43 -25.61 -38.97 -2.89
CA SER A 43 -26.23 -38.30 -4.05
C SER A 43 -26.61 -36.86 -3.71
N ALA A 44 -27.16 -36.60 -2.52
CA ALA A 44 -27.47 -35.25 -2.06
C ALA A 44 -26.20 -34.38 -1.93
N ILE A 45 -25.12 -34.92 -1.36
CA ILE A 45 -23.82 -34.22 -1.27
C ILE A 45 -23.29 -33.90 -2.68
N LYS A 46 -23.41 -34.84 -3.62
CA LYS A 46 -23.01 -34.65 -5.02
C LYS A 46 -23.79 -33.49 -5.65
N ILE A 47 -25.12 -33.49 -5.54
CA ILE A 47 -25.99 -32.42 -6.06
C ILE A 47 -25.61 -31.06 -5.43
N GLN A 48 -25.44 -30.99 -4.12
CA GLN A 48 -25.02 -29.77 -3.42
C GLN A 48 -23.69 -29.23 -3.96
N ASN A 49 -22.71 -30.09 -4.22
CA ASN A 49 -21.42 -29.70 -4.78
C ASN A 49 -21.54 -29.17 -6.21
N TYR A 50 -22.35 -29.80 -7.07
CA TYR A 50 -22.64 -29.27 -8.40
C TYR A 50 -23.32 -27.91 -8.34
N TYR A 51 -24.31 -27.75 -7.47
CA TYR A 51 -25.01 -26.47 -7.30
C TYR A 51 -24.06 -25.36 -6.80
N ARG A 52 -23.17 -25.66 -5.84
CA ARG A 52 -22.14 -24.71 -5.38
C ARG A 52 -21.22 -24.27 -6.53
N LYS A 53 -20.73 -25.21 -7.34
CA LYS A 53 -19.89 -24.90 -8.52
C LYS A 53 -20.64 -24.05 -9.54
N TYR A 54 -21.91 -24.39 -9.83
CA TYR A 54 -22.76 -23.61 -10.73
C TYR A 54 -22.93 -22.16 -10.24
N ARG A 55 -23.24 -21.96 -8.94
CA ARG A 55 -23.39 -20.63 -8.35
C ARG A 55 -22.12 -19.78 -8.48
N ILE A 56 -20.95 -20.38 -8.24
CA ILE A 56 -19.66 -19.70 -8.41
C ILE A 56 -19.43 -19.31 -9.88
N ARG A 57 -19.65 -20.25 -10.82
CA ARG A 57 -19.48 -19.98 -12.26
C ARG A 57 -20.43 -18.90 -12.77
N SER A 58 -21.70 -18.97 -12.39
CA SER A 58 -22.70 -17.97 -12.73
C SER A 58 -22.30 -16.58 -12.22
N TYR A 59 -21.78 -16.50 -11.00
CA TYR A 59 -21.28 -15.25 -10.43
C TYR A 59 -20.05 -14.70 -11.17
N ILE A 60 -19.10 -15.56 -11.54
CA ILE A 60 -17.91 -15.17 -12.32
C ILE A 60 -18.32 -14.68 -13.71
N ASN A 61 -19.26 -15.35 -14.38
CA ASN A 61 -19.75 -14.93 -15.69
C ASN A 61 -20.43 -13.56 -15.62
N GLN A 62 -21.27 -13.34 -14.61
CA GLN A 62 -21.89 -12.03 -14.37
C GLN A 62 -20.83 -10.92 -14.17
N ILE A 63 -19.78 -11.20 -13.40
CA ILE A 63 -18.64 -10.29 -13.23
C ILE A 63 -17.95 -10.02 -14.58
N ASN A 64 -17.60 -11.06 -15.33
CA ASN A 64 -16.90 -10.91 -16.61
C ASN A 64 -17.68 -10.06 -17.61
N GLU A 65 -18.99 -10.27 -17.72
CA GLU A 65 -19.85 -9.46 -18.58
C GLU A 65 -19.84 -7.97 -18.19
N LEU A 66 -19.91 -7.68 -16.89
CA LEU A 66 -19.85 -6.31 -16.40
C LEU A 66 -18.49 -5.65 -16.70
N PHE A 67 -17.40 -6.36 -16.46
CA PHE A 67 -16.06 -5.76 -16.45
C PHE A 67 -15.37 -5.69 -17.83
N ASN A 68 -15.88 -6.40 -18.84
CA ASN A 68 -15.29 -6.44 -20.19
C ASN A 68 -15.34 -5.11 -20.95
N LYS A 69 -16.29 -4.20 -20.66
CA LYS A 69 -16.50 -3.00 -21.49
C LYS A 69 -15.59 -1.80 -21.15
N HIS A 70 -15.20 -1.61 -19.89
CA HIS A 70 -14.50 -0.37 -19.45
C HIS A 70 -13.41 -0.58 -18.39
N LEU A 71 -12.78 -1.75 -18.33
CA LEU A 71 -11.80 -2.08 -17.28
C LEU A 71 -12.36 -1.79 -15.86
N GLY A 72 -13.68 -1.84 -15.69
CA GLY A 72 -14.33 -1.67 -14.40
C GLY A 72 -14.30 -0.28 -13.78
N LYS A 73 -13.97 0.77 -14.54
CA LYS A 73 -14.02 2.14 -14.01
C LYS A 73 -15.48 2.47 -13.66
N ASN A 74 -15.76 2.70 -12.38
CA ASN A 74 -17.08 3.02 -11.79
C ASN A 74 -18.11 1.89 -11.74
N ILE A 75 -17.70 0.62 -11.85
CA ILE A 75 -18.63 -0.51 -11.76
C ILE A 75 -18.81 -0.94 -10.30
N ILE A 76 -20.06 -0.95 -9.84
CA ILE A 76 -20.43 -1.46 -8.52
C ILE A 76 -20.39 -2.99 -8.56
N TRP A 77 -19.57 -3.58 -7.68
CA TRP A 77 -19.48 -5.03 -7.57
C TRP A 77 -20.81 -5.63 -7.08
N PRO A 78 -21.34 -6.69 -7.71
CA PRO A 78 -22.58 -7.32 -7.28
C PRO A 78 -22.43 -7.92 -5.88
N LYS A 79 -23.42 -7.68 -5.01
CA LYS A 79 -23.41 -8.16 -3.62
C LYS A 79 -23.43 -9.70 -3.59
N PRO A 80 -22.52 -10.35 -2.83
CA PRO A 80 -22.53 -11.81 -2.73
C PRO A 80 -23.76 -12.28 -1.97
N SER A 81 -24.49 -13.23 -2.55
CA SER A 81 -25.74 -13.77 -2.02
C SER A 81 -25.56 -14.83 -0.91
N SER A 82 -24.34 -15.32 -0.67
CA SER A 82 -24.06 -16.33 0.35
C SER A 82 -22.69 -16.14 1.01
N ARG A 83 -22.49 -16.74 2.19
CA ARG A 83 -21.23 -16.67 2.94
C ARG A 83 -20.04 -17.27 2.18
N SER A 84 -20.23 -18.40 1.50
CA SER A 84 -19.18 -19.03 0.68
C SER A 84 -18.79 -18.17 -0.52
N LEU A 85 -19.76 -17.47 -1.12
CA LEU A 85 -19.52 -16.51 -2.19
C LEU A 85 -18.83 -15.25 -1.67
N LYS A 86 -19.00 -14.85 -0.41
CA LYS A 86 -18.32 -13.68 0.17
C LYS A 86 -16.79 -13.87 0.20
N THR A 87 -16.31 -15.04 0.57
CA THR A 87 -14.87 -15.36 0.55
C THR A 87 -14.32 -15.28 -0.89
N ILE A 88 -15.01 -15.92 -1.83
CA ILE A 88 -14.63 -15.92 -3.25
C ILE A 88 -14.71 -14.51 -3.84
N HIS A 89 -15.73 -13.73 -3.48
CA HIS A 89 -15.90 -12.34 -3.90
C HIS A 89 -14.70 -11.47 -3.51
N ASN A 90 -14.20 -11.60 -2.28
CA ASN A 90 -13.03 -10.85 -1.84
C ASN A 90 -11.77 -11.26 -2.62
N LEU A 91 -11.57 -12.56 -2.88
CA LEU A 91 -10.47 -13.05 -3.71
C LEU A 91 -10.57 -12.55 -5.16
N LEU A 92 -11.76 -12.62 -5.76
CA LEU A 92 -12.03 -12.11 -7.10
C LEU A 92 -11.77 -10.61 -7.21
N LYS A 93 -12.12 -9.82 -6.18
CA LYS A 93 -11.78 -8.40 -6.11
C LYS A 93 -10.27 -8.15 -6.20
N GLN A 94 -9.48 -8.91 -5.43
CA GLN A 94 -8.02 -8.79 -5.47
C GLN A 94 -7.44 -9.21 -6.82
N ILE A 95 -7.90 -10.33 -7.37
CA ILE A 95 -7.48 -10.83 -8.70
C ILE A 95 -7.82 -9.80 -9.77
N TYR A 96 -9.04 -9.25 -9.74
CA TYR A 96 -9.49 -8.26 -10.70
C TYR A 96 -8.69 -6.97 -10.62
N GLN A 97 -8.40 -6.47 -9.41
CA GLN A 97 -7.55 -5.28 -9.23
C GLN A 97 -6.16 -5.51 -9.85
N ARG A 98 -5.54 -6.66 -9.61
CA ARG A 98 -4.24 -7.02 -10.22
C ARG A 98 -4.32 -7.11 -11.74
N TRP A 99 -5.33 -7.79 -12.28
CA TRP A 99 -5.55 -7.89 -13.72
C TRP A 99 -5.76 -6.51 -14.37
N ARG A 100 -6.54 -5.64 -13.72
CA ARG A 100 -6.80 -4.28 -14.19
C ARG A 100 -5.53 -3.44 -14.23
N ILE A 101 -4.72 -3.48 -13.16
CA ILE A 101 -3.41 -2.82 -13.12
C ILE A 101 -2.53 -3.32 -14.26
N TYR A 102 -2.44 -4.64 -14.44
CA TYR A 102 -1.68 -5.25 -15.53
C TYR A 102 -2.17 -4.78 -16.91
N LYS A 103 -3.49 -4.75 -17.15
CA LYS A 103 -4.06 -4.26 -18.41
C LYS A 103 -3.74 -2.79 -18.68
N ILE A 104 -3.79 -1.94 -17.65
CA ILE A 104 -3.42 -0.52 -17.76
C ILE A 104 -1.92 -0.41 -18.08
N GLN A 105 -1.05 -1.15 -17.38
CA GLN A 105 0.38 -1.16 -17.65
C GLN A 105 0.72 -1.59 -19.08
N GLN A 106 0.00 -2.57 -19.65
CA GLN A 106 0.21 -3.00 -21.03
C GLN A 106 -0.11 -1.90 -22.06
N GLN A 107 -1.07 -1.01 -21.76
CA GLN A 107 -1.43 0.11 -22.63
C GLN A 107 -0.46 1.30 -22.49
N LEU A 108 0.34 1.36 -21.43
CA LEU A 108 1.27 2.45 -21.19
C LEU A 108 2.59 2.26 -21.98
N PRO A 109 3.18 3.37 -22.49
CA PRO A 109 4.54 3.38 -23.04
C PRO A 109 5.55 2.84 -22.03
N ILE A 110 6.59 2.13 -22.51
CA ILE A 110 7.58 1.46 -21.66
C ILE A 110 8.24 2.43 -20.67
N GLU A 111 8.57 3.64 -21.12
CA GLU A 111 9.20 4.70 -20.33
C GLU A 111 8.35 5.11 -19.11
N GLN A 112 7.02 5.15 -19.27
CA GLN A 112 6.09 5.56 -18.22
C GLN A 112 5.75 4.44 -17.23
N ARG A 113 6.07 3.17 -17.57
CA ARG A 113 5.73 2.02 -16.71
C ARG A 113 6.43 2.10 -15.36
N ALA A 114 7.71 2.45 -15.35
CA ALA A 114 8.47 2.57 -14.10
C ALA A 114 7.90 3.67 -13.20
N THR A 115 7.57 4.84 -13.77
CA THR A 115 6.93 5.94 -13.04
C THR A 115 5.53 5.58 -12.56
N PHE A 116 4.74 4.86 -13.35
CA PHE A 116 3.42 4.39 -12.97
C PHE A 116 3.48 3.38 -11.80
N GLU A 117 4.41 2.43 -11.86
CA GLU A 117 4.65 1.48 -10.76
C GLU A 117 5.05 2.20 -9.49
N LEU A 118 5.94 3.18 -9.59
CA LEU A 118 6.35 4.00 -8.47
C LEU A 118 5.14 4.73 -7.85
N LYS A 119 4.34 5.44 -8.65
CA LYS A 119 3.10 6.10 -8.21
C LYS A 119 2.14 5.14 -7.50
N LEU A 120 1.97 3.93 -8.04
CA LEU A 120 1.11 2.91 -7.46
C LEU A 120 1.64 2.43 -6.10
N GLN A 121 2.96 2.24 -5.97
CA GLN A 121 3.60 1.89 -4.71
C GLN A 121 3.43 3.04 -3.69
N THR A 122 3.68 4.28 -4.10
CA THR A 122 3.52 5.48 -3.27
C THR A 122 2.09 5.64 -2.74
N GLY A 123 1.09 5.36 -3.58
CA GLY A 123 -0.32 5.47 -3.20
C GLY A 123 -0.70 4.57 -2.01
N LYS A 124 0.05 3.49 -1.73
CA LYS A 124 -0.16 2.66 -0.53
C LYS A 124 0.18 3.41 0.76
N TYR A 125 1.20 4.27 0.71
CA TYR A 125 1.65 5.06 1.86
C TYR A 125 0.83 6.34 2.03
N LEU A 126 0.39 6.95 0.92
CA LEU A 126 -0.31 8.24 0.92
C LEU A 126 -1.83 8.15 0.93
N GLN A 127 -2.41 7.02 1.36
CA GLN A 127 -3.88 6.83 1.40
C GLN A 127 -4.63 7.92 2.16
N GLN A 128 -4.00 8.49 3.19
CA GLN A 128 -4.60 9.54 4.04
C GLN A 128 -4.37 10.97 3.51
N ARG A 129 -3.69 11.12 2.36
CA ARG A 129 -3.43 12.42 1.71
C ARG A 129 -4.20 12.49 0.40
N SER A 130 -5.40 13.08 0.43
CA SER A 130 -6.30 13.12 -0.74
C SER A 130 -5.72 13.89 -1.92
N SER A 131 -4.96 14.96 -1.65
CA SER A 131 -4.26 15.79 -2.65
C SER A 131 -3.38 14.99 -3.61
N PHE A 132 -2.82 13.86 -3.14
CA PHE A 132 -2.06 12.94 -3.96
C PHE A 132 -2.92 12.35 -5.10
N PHE A 133 -4.13 11.89 -4.79
CA PHE A 133 -5.00 11.22 -5.75
C PHE A 133 -5.71 12.18 -6.70
N ASP A 134 -5.96 13.41 -6.25
CA ASP A 134 -6.68 14.42 -7.03
C ASP A 134 -5.79 15.03 -8.11
N ASN A 135 -4.55 15.40 -7.76
CA ASN A 135 -3.68 16.18 -8.65
C ASN A 135 -2.34 15.47 -8.95
N ASN A 136 -1.63 14.98 -7.93
CA ASN A 136 -0.25 14.52 -8.09
C ASN A 136 -0.14 13.28 -9.00
N ILE A 137 -1.12 12.36 -8.97
CA ILE A 137 -1.14 11.18 -9.85
C ILE A 137 -1.10 11.54 -11.34
N TYR A 138 -1.76 12.63 -11.74
CA TYR A 138 -1.83 13.06 -13.14
C TYR A 138 -0.61 13.88 -13.59
N GLN A 139 0.17 14.40 -12.64
CA GLN A 139 1.37 15.18 -12.93
C GLN A 139 2.54 14.28 -13.34
N GLU A 140 3.38 14.76 -14.26
CA GLU A 140 4.62 14.07 -14.60
C GLU A 140 5.66 14.23 -13.49
N TRP A 141 6.29 13.13 -13.09
CA TRP A 141 7.36 13.12 -12.08
C TRP A 141 8.70 13.23 -12.79
N LYS A 142 9.41 14.34 -12.58
CA LYS A 142 10.70 14.63 -13.24
C LYS A 142 11.91 14.30 -12.37
N GLY A 143 11.76 14.29 -11.04
CA GLY A 143 12.82 14.07 -10.07
C GLY A 143 13.74 15.29 -9.89
N ASP A 144 14.75 15.42 -10.74
CA ASP A 144 15.78 16.47 -10.64
C ASP A 144 15.29 17.81 -11.22
N TYR A 145 14.40 18.49 -10.49
CA TYR A 145 13.79 19.75 -10.93
C TYR A 145 14.79 20.89 -11.09
N LEU A 146 15.87 20.93 -10.30
CA LEU A 146 16.89 21.99 -10.38
C LEU A 146 17.81 21.86 -11.60
N SER A 147 17.76 20.74 -12.32
CA SER A 147 18.37 20.60 -13.63
C SER A 147 17.55 21.23 -14.76
N LEU A 148 16.32 21.67 -14.47
CA LEU A 148 15.44 22.38 -15.42
C LEU A 148 15.73 23.88 -15.37
N LEU A 149 15.92 24.49 -16.54
CA LEU A 149 16.18 25.93 -16.64
C LEU A 149 15.00 26.78 -16.12
N GLU A 150 13.77 26.28 -16.29
CA GLU A 150 12.53 26.95 -15.85
C GLU A 150 12.45 27.11 -14.33
N GLU A 151 12.97 26.15 -13.58
CA GLU A 151 12.92 26.13 -12.11
C GLU A 151 14.17 26.75 -11.48
N ASN A 152 15.31 26.63 -12.16
CA ASN A 152 16.60 27.07 -11.64
C ASN A 152 17.32 28.04 -12.61
N PRO A 153 17.21 29.36 -12.39
CA PRO A 153 17.93 30.34 -13.20
C PRO A 153 19.46 30.26 -13.03
N ARG A 154 19.95 29.63 -11.95
CA ARG A 154 21.39 29.43 -11.68
C ARG A 154 21.83 27.98 -11.96
N LEU A 155 21.34 27.45 -13.08
CA LEU A 155 21.59 26.07 -13.51
C LEU A 155 23.08 25.72 -13.62
N ASN A 156 23.90 26.62 -14.16
CA ASN A 156 25.33 26.37 -14.38
C ASN A 156 26.10 26.22 -13.06
N GLU A 157 25.80 27.05 -12.07
CA GLU A 157 26.39 26.96 -10.73
C GLU A 157 25.97 25.66 -10.03
N TYR A 158 24.69 25.30 -10.14
CA TYR A 158 24.17 24.04 -9.60
C TYR A 158 24.87 22.83 -10.23
N LYS A 159 24.94 22.76 -11.57
CA LYS A 159 25.62 21.67 -12.28
C LYS A 159 27.09 21.55 -11.91
N LYS A 160 27.80 22.68 -11.77
CA LYS A 160 29.20 22.70 -11.32
C LYS A 160 29.34 22.08 -9.92
N SER A 161 28.55 22.55 -8.96
CA SER A 161 28.56 22.03 -7.59
C SER A 161 28.22 20.55 -7.53
N ILE A 162 27.19 20.11 -8.26
CA ILE A 162 26.80 18.70 -8.35
C ILE A 162 27.91 17.83 -8.93
N ASN A 163 28.61 18.29 -9.98
CA ASN A 163 29.72 17.54 -10.57
C ASN A 163 30.87 17.37 -9.57
N GLU A 164 31.22 18.42 -8.82
CA GLU A 164 32.23 18.35 -7.76
C GLU A 164 31.83 17.32 -6.67
N LEU A 165 30.56 17.32 -6.25
CA LEU A 165 30.04 16.34 -5.30
C LEU A 165 30.03 14.92 -5.86
N ARG A 166 29.70 14.77 -7.14
CA ARG A 166 29.71 13.48 -7.82
C ARG A 166 31.12 12.89 -7.88
N THR A 167 32.13 13.71 -8.15
CA THR A 167 33.53 13.26 -8.13
C THR A 167 33.98 12.89 -6.71
N LYS A 168 33.56 13.66 -5.71
CA LYS A 168 33.95 13.47 -4.31
C LYS A 168 33.30 12.21 -3.68
N ASP A 169 31.99 12.11 -3.75
CA ASP A 169 31.20 11.11 -3.02
C ASP A 169 30.76 9.93 -3.92
N LYS A 170 31.05 10.01 -5.23
CA LYS A 170 30.86 8.94 -6.23
C LYS A 170 29.43 8.37 -6.26
N PHE A 171 28.42 9.24 -6.22
CA PHE A 171 27.02 8.83 -6.42
C PHE A 171 26.70 8.67 -7.91
N ASP A 172 25.78 7.78 -8.25
CA ASP A 172 25.53 7.43 -9.65
C ASP A 172 24.58 8.41 -10.32
N LYS A 173 23.51 8.80 -9.62
CA LYS A 173 22.48 9.70 -10.16
C LYS A 173 21.80 10.55 -9.09
N ILE A 174 21.29 11.69 -9.54
CA ILE A 174 20.36 12.51 -8.76
C ILE A 174 18.96 11.93 -8.99
N ILE A 175 18.26 11.67 -7.89
CA ILE A 175 16.91 11.10 -7.92
C ILE A 175 15.87 12.21 -7.79
N PHE A 176 16.12 13.18 -6.91
CA PHE A 176 15.20 14.30 -6.70
C PHE A 176 15.95 15.57 -6.29
N SER A 177 15.50 16.74 -6.74
CA SER A 177 16.03 18.02 -6.27
C SER A 177 14.95 19.09 -6.17
N THR A 178 15.05 19.98 -5.18
CA THR A 178 14.10 21.08 -4.99
C THR A 178 14.69 22.24 -4.19
N TYR A 179 14.18 23.45 -4.43
CA TYR A 179 14.29 24.55 -3.47
C TYR A 179 13.41 24.29 -2.25
N SER A 180 13.89 24.67 -1.07
CA SER A 180 13.20 24.45 0.19
C SER A 180 13.56 25.48 1.26
N ILE A 181 12.71 25.58 2.27
CA ILE A 181 13.05 26.22 3.55
C ILE A 181 13.31 25.11 4.55
N LYS A 182 14.55 25.00 5.01
CA LYS A 182 14.92 24.04 6.06
C LYS A 182 14.79 24.70 7.42
N LEU A 183 14.26 23.95 8.39
CA LEU A 183 14.31 24.33 9.79
C LEU A 183 15.61 23.83 10.43
N ASN A 184 16.37 24.72 11.07
CA ASN A 184 17.63 24.35 11.72
C ASN A 184 17.46 23.98 13.20
N SER A 185 18.55 23.54 13.84
CA SER A 185 18.56 23.14 15.26
C SER A 185 18.14 24.24 16.24
N HIS A 186 18.22 25.51 15.83
CA HIS A 186 17.80 26.68 16.61
C HIS A 186 16.40 27.17 16.22
N ILE A 187 15.64 26.38 15.46
CA ILE A 187 14.28 26.71 15.00
C ILE A 187 14.29 28.00 14.17
N LYS A 188 15.37 28.23 13.42
CA LYS A 188 15.45 29.30 12.43
C LYS A 188 15.35 28.70 11.03
N MET A 189 14.72 29.47 10.15
CA MET A 189 14.59 29.15 8.75
C MET A 189 15.92 29.36 8.02
N ASP A 190 16.21 28.48 7.09
CA ASP A 190 17.40 28.51 6.28
C ASP A 190 17.05 28.10 4.85
N ASP A 191 17.27 28.98 3.88
CA ASP A 191 17.00 28.72 2.47
C ASP A 191 17.99 27.66 1.98
N ARG A 192 17.48 26.48 1.64
CA ARG A 192 18.29 25.32 1.29
C ARG A 192 17.76 24.63 0.05
N VAL A 193 18.69 24.08 -0.70
CA VAL A 193 18.38 23.14 -1.76
C VAL A 193 18.56 21.73 -1.22
N ILE A 194 17.52 20.92 -1.37
CA ILE A 194 17.55 19.49 -1.03
C ILE A 194 17.84 18.73 -2.32
N VAL A 195 18.87 17.89 -2.29
CA VAL A 195 19.22 16.98 -3.38
C VAL A 195 19.28 15.57 -2.82
N LEU A 196 18.43 14.69 -3.32
CA LEU A 196 18.41 13.27 -3.03
C LEU A 196 19.14 12.53 -4.14
N THR A 197 20.18 11.78 -3.78
CA THR A 197 20.89 10.85 -4.67
C THR A 197 20.57 9.40 -4.28
N ASP A 198 21.15 8.44 -5.00
CA ASP A 198 21.10 7.02 -4.66
C ASP A 198 21.77 6.69 -3.31
N LYS A 199 22.68 7.55 -2.82
CA LYS A 199 23.47 7.30 -1.60
C LYS A 199 23.11 8.19 -0.43
N CYS A 200 22.76 9.45 -0.68
CA CYS A 200 22.62 10.42 0.40
C CYS A 200 21.74 11.63 0.04
N ILE A 201 21.39 12.40 1.06
CA ILE A 201 20.68 13.67 0.95
C ILE A 201 21.65 14.81 1.25
N TYR A 202 21.81 15.69 0.26
CA TYR A 202 22.58 16.92 0.39
C TYR A 202 21.68 18.11 0.75
N LYS A 203 22.25 19.00 1.57
CA LYS A 203 21.65 20.27 1.98
C LYS A 203 22.55 21.40 1.46
N LEU A 204 22.24 21.90 0.27
CA LEU A 204 23.05 22.91 -0.41
C LEU A 204 22.59 24.32 -0.02
N ASP A 205 23.53 25.26 0.07
CA ASP A 205 23.23 26.67 0.33
C ASP A 205 22.81 27.39 -0.95
N GLN A 206 21.59 27.91 -1.00
CA GLN A 206 21.11 28.63 -2.17
C GLN A 206 21.92 29.91 -2.43
N LYS A 207 22.43 30.59 -1.40
CA LYS A 207 23.12 31.89 -1.54
C LYS A 207 24.61 31.72 -1.79
N LYS A 208 25.21 30.63 -1.31
CA LYS A 208 26.65 30.34 -1.46
C LYS A 208 26.94 29.37 -2.61
N HIS A 209 26.46 29.68 -3.82
CA HIS A 209 26.72 28.91 -5.05
C HIS A 209 26.51 27.38 -4.89
N PHE A 210 25.45 26.98 -4.19
CA PHE A 210 25.11 25.58 -3.93
C PHE A 210 26.16 24.80 -3.14
N HIS A 211 27.03 25.47 -2.37
CA HIS A 211 28.02 24.80 -1.53
C HIS A 211 27.35 23.94 -0.44
N VAL A 212 27.90 22.75 -0.19
CA VAL A 212 27.48 21.85 0.90
C VAL A 212 27.92 22.44 2.24
N LYS A 213 26.98 22.77 3.13
CA LYS A 213 27.34 23.37 4.43
C LYS A 213 27.72 22.34 5.50
N ASN A 214 26.98 21.23 5.54
CA ASN A 214 27.15 20.16 6.53
C ASN A 214 27.33 18.83 5.82
N ALA A 215 27.85 17.82 6.53
CA ALA A 215 27.91 16.46 6.03
C ALA A 215 26.57 16.00 5.41
N PRO A 216 26.62 15.29 4.27
CA PRO A 216 25.43 14.71 3.66
C PRO A 216 24.83 13.66 4.61
N ILE A 217 23.52 13.47 4.52
CA ILE A 217 22.82 12.44 5.32
C ILE A 217 22.81 11.17 4.49
N PRO A 218 23.50 10.09 4.89
CA PRO A 218 23.42 8.81 4.19
C PRO A 218 21.98 8.32 4.17
N VAL A 219 21.56 7.72 3.06
CA VAL A 219 20.23 7.11 2.93
C VAL A 219 20.02 6.09 4.05
N ASP A 220 21.05 5.34 4.43
CA ASP A 220 20.99 4.34 5.50
C ASP A 220 20.58 4.91 6.86
N GLU A 221 20.90 6.18 7.16
CA GLU A 221 20.53 6.85 8.41
C GLU A 221 19.01 7.10 8.52
N ILE A 222 18.30 7.06 7.40
CA ILE A 222 16.87 7.38 7.33
C ILE A 222 16.04 6.18 7.79
N ILE A 223 15.28 6.37 8.87
CA ILE A 223 14.36 5.37 9.42
C ILE A 223 12.96 5.54 8.83
N GLY A 224 12.52 6.76 8.56
CA GLY A 224 11.15 6.98 8.10
C GLY A 224 10.89 8.41 7.65
N LEU A 225 9.67 8.64 7.20
CA LEU A 225 9.17 9.94 6.79
C LEU A 225 7.87 10.26 7.51
N SER A 226 7.68 11.54 7.85
CA SER A 226 6.37 12.07 8.18
C SER A 226 6.00 13.19 7.23
N VAL A 227 4.77 13.15 6.73
CA VAL A 227 4.20 14.16 5.84
C VAL A 227 2.81 14.55 6.29
N THR A 228 2.36 15.72 5.85
CA THR A 228 1.02 16.20 6.18
C THR A 228 -0.04 15.51 5.31
N SER A 229 -1.26 15.39 5.83
CA SER A 229 -2.42 14.86 5.09
C SER A 229 -3.05 15.88 4.15
N GLY A 230 -2.73 17.17 4.30
CA GLY A 230 -3.25 18.25 3.46
C GLY A 230 -2.49 18.43 2.15
N LYS A 231 -2.53 19.65 1.61
CA LYS A 231 -1.83 20.05 0.37
C LYS A 231 -0.46 20.65 0.62
N GLU A 232 -0.09 20.81 1.89
CA GLU A 232 1.14 21.46 2.28
C GLU A 232 2.35 20.60 1.92
N GLN A 233 3.48 21.26 1.66
CA GLN A 233 4.69 20.59 1.21
C GLN A 233 5.74 20.43 2.30
N LEU A 234 5.27 20.20 3.53
CA LEU A 234 6.11 19.91 4.69
C LEU A 234 6.52 18.44 4.69
N ILE A 235 7.82 18.19 4.83
CA ILE A 235 8.40 16.86 5.00
C ILE A 235 9.31 16.84 6.22
N VAL A 236 9.18 15.77 7.00
CA VAL A 236 10.11 15.43 8.08
C VAL A 236 10.73 14.09 7.75
N ILE A 237 12.07 14.05 7.73
CA ILE A 237 12.84 12.82 7.58
C ILE A 237 13.36 12.42 8.96
N HIS A 238 12.93 11.25 9.42
CA HIS A 238 13.35 10.70 10.71
C HIS A 238 14.69 9.99 10.57
N LEU A 239 15.66 10.42 11.38
CA LEU A 239 17.03 9.89 11.34
C LEU A 239 17.33 9.03 12.56
N MET A 240 18.22 8.04 12.40
CA MET A 240 18.73 7.21 13.50
C MET A 240 19.39 8.04 14.60
N SER A 241 20.02 9.15 14.24
CA SER A 241 20.63 10.10 15.17
C SER A 241 19.62 10.86 16.05
N LYS A 242 18.31 10.73 15.79
CA LYS A 242 17.23 11.52 16.40
C LYS A 242 17.38 13.03 16.17
N HIS A 243 18.09 13.42 15.12
CA HIS A 243 18.17 14.79 14.63
C HIS A 243 17.46 14.87 13.28
N ASP A 244 16.14 14.97 13.31
CA ASP A 244 15.30 14.86 12.12
C ASP A 244 15.51 16.05 11.18
N LEU A 245 15.48 15.78 9.87
CA LEU A 245 15.53 16.82 8.86
C LEU A 245 14.11 17.31 8.56
N VAL A 246 13.83 18.56 8.93
CA VAL A 246 12.55 19.23 8.64
C VAL A 246 12.75 20.25 7.54
N PHE A 247 11.95 20.16 6.47
CA PHE A 247 11.95 21.16 5.42
C PHE A 247 10.59 21.29 4.74
N TYR A 248 10.34 22.47 4.18
CA TYR A 248 9.17 22.77 3.35
C TYR A 248 9.62 23.00 1.91
N MET A 249 9.02 22.32 0.93
CA MET A 249 9.38 22.52 -0.48
C MET A 249 8.76 23.81 -1.03
N LEU A 250 9.59 24.64 -1.67
CA LEU A 250 9.16 25.88 -2.30
C LEU A 250 8.80 25.65 -3.76
N THR A 251 7.66 25.01 -3.99
CA THR A 251 7.19 24.69 -5.35
C THR A 251 5.71 25.03 -5.48
N LYS A 252 5.28 25.36 -6.71
CA LYS A 252 3.86 25.66 -6.98
C LYS A 252 3.00 24.39 -7.03
N MET A 253 3.60 23.30 -7.49
CA MET A 253 2.95 22.00 -7.62
C MET A 253 3.32 21.11 -6.44
N ASP A 254 2.37 20.31 -5.96
CA ASP A 254 2.61 19.32 -4.89
C ASP A 254 3.60 18.27 -5.38
N ARG A 255 4.81 18.26 -4.83
CA ARG A 255 5.87 17.28 -5.12
C ARG A 255 6.13 16.32 -3.95
N VAL A 256 5.34 16.39 -2.87
CA VAL A 256 5.49 15.51 -1.71
C VAL A 256 5.31 14.06 -2.10
N GLY A 257 4.29 13.78 -2.93
CA GLY A 257 4.02 12.44 -3.43
C GLY A 257 5.22 11.80 -4.13
N GLU A 258 5.85 12.56 -5.00
CA GLU A 258 7.02 12.12 -5.76
C GLU A 258 8.23 11.87 -4.86
N PHE A 259 8.52 12.78 -3.92
CA PHE A 259 9.62 12.60 -2.98
C PHE A 259 9.42 11.36 -2.11
N VAL A 260 8.22 11.16 -1.57
CA VAL A 260 7.86 9.95 -0.80
C VAL A 260 8.02 8.70 -1.66
N GLY A 261 7.58 8.76 -2.92
CA GLY A 261 7.73 7.66 -3.88
C GLY A 261 9.18 7.25 -4.06
N TYR A 262 10.06 8.18 -4.39
CA TYR A 262 11.48 7.89 -4.53
C TYR A 262 12.10 7.35 -3.23
N MET A 263 11.77 7.93 -2.08
CA MET A 263 12.28 7.45 -0.80
C MET A 263 11.82 6.02 -0.47
N THR A 264 10.55 5.70 -0.68
CA THR A 264 10.02 4.34 -0.48
C THR A 264 10.68 3.34 -1.43
N LYS A 265 11.02 3.75 -2.66
CA LYS A 265 11.72 2.90 -3.62
C LYS A 265 13.17 2.63 -3.23
N ILE A 266 13.88 3.66 -2.79
CA ILE A 266 15.25 3.52 -2.27
C ILE A 266 15.26 2.60 -1.05
N LYS A 267 14.23 2.68 -0.19
CA LYS A 267 14.08 1.89 1.02
C LYS A 267 13.27 0.59 0.85
N GLU A 268 13.03 0.13 -0.38
CA GLU A 268 12.18 -1.05 -0.66
C GLU A 268 12.68 -2.33 0.04
N ASN A 269 14.00 -2.46 0.21
CA ASN A 269 14.63 -3.60 0.91
C ASN A 269 14.79 -3.40 2.42
N SER A 270 14.44 -2.22 2.95
CA SER A 270 14.57 -1.91 4.38
C SER A 270 13.34 -2.41 5.13
N THR A 271 13.55 -3.23 6.17
CA THR A 271 12.45 -3.83 6.94
C THR A 271 11.70 -2.83 7.82
N ASN A 272 12.34 -1.72 8.20
CA ASN A 272 11.86 -0.81 9.23
C ASN A 272 11.47 0.58 8.71
N PHE A 273 11.33 0.75 7.39
CA PHE A 273 10.99 2.05 6.82
C PHE A 273 9.48 2.34 6.92
N SER A 274 9.10 3.37 7.67
CA SER A 274 7.71 3.82 7.81
C SER A 274 7.48 5.19 7.17
N VAL A 275 6.25 5.38 6.69
CA VAL A 275 5.77 6.69 6.21
C VAL A 275 4.49 7.02 6.96
N ASP A 276 4.55 8.06 7.78
CA ASP A 276 3.43 8.53 8.58
C ASP A 276 2.78 9.74 7.91
N VAL A 277 1.45 9.67 7.74
CA VAL A 277 0.65 10.74 7.14
C VAL A 277 -0.32 11.23 8.19
N GLN A 278 -0.15 12.48 8.65
CA GLN A 278 -0.93 13.04 9.77
C GLN A 278 -1.33 14.50 9.50
N ARG A 279 -2.22 15.08 10.31
CA ARG A 279 -2.60 16.50 10.17
C ARG A 279 -1.52 17.45 10.71
N TYR A 280 -0.86 17.03 11.78
CA TYR A 280 0.32 17.66 12.36
C TYR A 280 1.47 16.66 12.28
N VAL A 281 2.70 17.15 12.32
CA VAL A 281 3.89 16.29 12.21
C VAL A 281 4.79 16.52 13.40
N SER A 282 5.30 15.47 14.04
CA SER A 282 6.33 15.59 15.07
C SER A 282 7.73 15.43 14.49
N ALA A 283 8.71 16.17 15.01
CA ALA A 283 10.10 16.05 14.61
C ALA A 283 11.02 16.18 15.82
N ASN A 284 12.06 15.35 15.88
CA ASN A 284 13.12 15.49 16.86
C ASN A 284 14.15 16.52 16.35
N ILE A 285 14.19 17.70 16.97
CA ILE A 285 15.13 18.76 16.59
C ILE A 285 16.07 19.00 17.76
N SER A 286 17.35 18.73 17.56
CA SER A 286 18.36 18.76 18.63
C SER A 286 18.01 17.77 19.75
N LYS A 287 17.68 18.24 20.96
CA LYS A 287 17.39 17.41 22.14
C LYS A 287 15.89 17.31 22.46
N HIS A 288 15.04 18.00 21.70
CA HIS A 288 13.62 18.10 22.00
C HIS A 288 12.78 17.60 20.83
N GLN A 289 11.67 16.96 21.15
CA GLN A 289 10.64 16.63 20.19
C GLN A 289 9.70 17.83 20.06
N TYR A 290 9.51 18.31 18.84
CA TYR A 290 8.60 19.40 18.51
C TYR A 290 7.40 18.88 17.74
N VAL A 291 6.23 19.47 17.98
CA VAL A 291 5.04 19.26 17.15
C VAL A 291 4.89 20.45 16.21
N ILE A 292 4.82 20.16 14.92
CA ILE A 292 4.67 21.15 13.85
C ILE A 292 3.20 21.19 13.44
N ASN A 293 2.55 22.31 13.75
CA ASN A 293 1.19 22.62 13.37
C ASN A 293 1.18 23.50 12.13
N ILE A 294 0.16 23.32 11.29
CA ILE A 294 -0.03 24.12 10.08
C ILE A 294 -1.05 25.20 10.39
N ILE A 295 -0.71 26.45 10.09
CA ILE A 295 -1.57 27.62 10.27
C ILE A 295 -1.59 28.40 8.95
N TRP A 296 -2.78 28.83 8.55
CA TRP A 296 -2.98 29.72 7.41
C TRP A 296 -3.18 31.14 7.96
N ASP A 297 -2.40 32.10 7.46
CA ASP A 297 -2.39 33.48 7.96
C ASP A 297 -2.00 34.45 6.83
N HIS A 298 -2.23 35.76 7.04
CA HIS A 298 -1.92 36.82 6.09
C HIS A 298 -0.42 37.16 6.04
N VAL A 299 0.41 36.19 5.65
CA VAL A 299 1.86 36.36 5.50
C VAL A 299 2.24 36.38 4.02
N SER A 300 3.28 37.12 3.66
CA SER A 300 3.77 37.20 2.27
C SER A 300 4.56 35.96 1.81
N LYS A 301 5.13 35.21 2.76
CA LYS A 301 5.99 34.05 2.52
C LYS A 301 5.74 32.99 3.59
N VAL A 302 6.16 31.77 3.31
CA VAL A 302 6.11 30.67 4.28
C VAL A 302 7.07 30.94 5.44
N GLU A 303 6.58 30.82 6.67
CA GLU A 303 7.35 31.07 7.88
C GLU A 303 7.23 29.94 8.92
N PHE A 304 8.32 29.60 9.59
CA PHE A 304 8.29 28.77 10.79
C PHE A 304 8.37 29.67 12.03
N ARG A 305 7.34 29.64 12.88
CA ARG A 305 7.27 30.39 14.14
C ARG A 305 7.36 29.44 15.33
N LYS A 306 8.28 29.72 16.26
CA LYS A 306 8.41 28.95 17.51
C LYS A 306 7.27 29.35 18.46
N GLY A 307 6.48 28.37 18.89
CA GLY A 307 5.45 28.53 19.90
C GLY A 307 5.92 28.15 21.30
N SER A 308 4.98 28.16 22.26
CA SER A 308 5.18 27.62 23.62
C SER A 308 5.11 26.08 23.62
N ASN A 309 5.64 25.46 24.67
CA ASN A 309 5.53 24.01 24.93
C ASN A 309 6.00 23.08 23.78
N ASN A 310 7.17 23.36 23.20
CA ASN A 310 7.71 22.60 22.07
C ASN A 310 6.78 22.50 20.85
N ASN A 311 5.96 23.52 20.63
CA ASN A 311 5.19 23.65 19.40
C ASN A 311 5.90 24.56 18.40
N ILE A 312 5.76 24.25 17.13
CA ILE A 312 6.21 25.06 16.00
C ILE A 312 5.02 25.25 15.09
N SER A 313 4.77 26.49 14.66
CA SER A 313 3.74 26.78 13.68
C SER A 313 4.40 27.00 12.33
N LEU A 314 4.06 26.16 11.36
CA LEU A 314 4.30 26.43 9.95
C LEU A 314 3.16 27.34 9.47
N VAL A 315 3.49 28.61 9.25
CA VAL A 315 2.56 29.63 8.78
C VAL A 315 2.66 29.73 7.27
N LEU A 316 1.55 29.42 6.60
CA LEU A 316 1.43 29.46 5.16
C LEU A 316 0.65 30.71 4.72
N PRO A 317 1.01 31.31 3.57
CA PRO A 317 0.24 32.41 3.00
C PRO A 317 -1.15 31.91 2.60
N ASP A 318 -2.19 32.68 2.93
CA ASP A 318 -3.54 32.40 2.45
C ASP A 318 -3.61 32.36 0.93
N GLU A 319 -4.22 31.31 0.37
CA GLU A 319 -4.44 31.12 -1.08
C GLU A 319 -5.57 32.01 -1.63
N ARG A 320 -5.80 33.21 -1.08
CA ARG A 320 -6.88 34.12 -1.52
C ARG A 320 -6.79 34.50 -3.00
#